data_AF-A0A2D0IJS7-F1
#
_entry.id   AF-A0A2D0IJS7-F1
#
_cell.length_a   1.000
_cell.length_b   1.000
_cell.length_c   1.000
_cell.angle_alpha   90.00
_cell.angle_beta   90.00
_cell.angle_gamma   90.00
#
_symmetry.space_group_name_H-M   'P 1'
#
loop_
_entity.id
_entity.type
_entity.pdbx_description
1 polymer ?
#
loop_
_entity_poly.entity_id
_entity_poly.type
_entity_poly.pdbx_seq_one_letter_code
_entity_poly.pdbx_strand_id
1 'polypeptide(L)'
;MSDVNKLKNCMLLFDLNIGATPPYIGPEMPAKIHLFGYLADRELLPDAWPFGTLTNFQNETDITQFSYFSWDGDRMSISIRVSSDNNQAGYQKMVELFNKDLIITVNDTNYNLGRSADDIYFQGKQQYEFVGSYNGWWTSDNDDIRNLGFLLKENINNTLHFCFNWK
;
A
#
# COMPACT_ATOMS: atom_id res chain seq x y z
N MET A 1 19.86 8.93 26.94
CA MET A 1 19.23 7.64 26.59
C MET A 1 18.96 7.68 25.11
N SER A 2 19.65 6.81 24.38
CA SER A 2 19.92 6.90 22.94
C SER A 2 18.69 6.65 22.06
N ASP A 3 18.60 7.39 20.96
CA ASP A 3 17.67 7.26 19.83
C ASP A 3 17.67 5.90 19.11
N VAL A 4 18.41 4.92 19.63
CA VAL A 4 18.57 3.56 19.08
C VAL A 4 17.32 2.68 19.29
N ASN A 5 16.36 3.10 20.11
CA ASN A 5 15.16 2.30 20.41
C ASN A 5 13.91 2.63 19.58
N LYS A 6 13.92 3.64 18.69
CA LYS A 6 12.74 3.99 17.88
C LYS A 6 12.53 3.07 16.66
N LEU A 7 13.57 2.38 16.20
CA LEU A 7 13.53 1.48 15.03
C LEU A 7 13.08 0.04 15.34
N LYS A 8 12.72 -0.28 16.59
CA LYS A 8 12.57 -1.67 17.07
C LYS A 8 11.14 -2.25 17.04
N ASN A 9 10.21 -1.64 16.32
CA ASN A 9 8.85 -2.17 16.29
C ASN A 9 8.18 -1.86 14.95
N CYS A 10 8.73 -2.44 13.87
CA CYS A 10 8.14 -2.43 12.54
C CYS A 10 7.61 -3.83 12.25
N MET A 11 6.30 -3.96 12.06
CA MET A 11 5.70 -5.25 11.71
C MET A 11 6.02 -5.67 10.27
N LEU A 12 6.09 -4.68 9.37
CA LEU A 12 6.51 -4.90 8.00
C LEU A 12 7.44 -3.75 7.56
N LEU A 13 8.60 -4.09 7.04
CA LEU A 13 9.66 -3.14 6.70
C LEU A 13 10.13 -3.40 5.27
N PHE A 14 10.29 -2.36 4.47
CA PHE A 14 10.86 -2.48 3.13
C PHE A 14 11.36 -1.13 2.62
N ASP A 15 12.27 -1.19 1.65
CA ASP A 15 12.60 -0.06 0.80
C ASP A 15 11.74 -0.11 -0.46
N LEU A 16 11.11 1.01 -0.81
CA LEU A 16 10.30 1.13 -2.01
C LEU A 16 10.95 2.14 -2.95
N ASN A 17 11.44 1.67 -4.10
CA ASN A 17 11.63 2.55 -5.25
C ASN A 17 10.26 2.87 -5.83
N ILE A 18 9.84 4.13 -5.72
CA ILE A 18 8.46 4.50 -6.06
C ILE A 18 8.30 4.54 -7.57
N GLY A 19 7.42 3.70 -8.10
CA GLY A 19 7.01 3.75 -9.49
C GLY A 19 5.73 4.55 -9.67
N ALA A 20 5.36 4.73 -10.92
CA ALA A 20 4.06 5.24 -11.32
C ALA A 20 3.53 4.43 -12.50
N THR A 21 2.22 4.44 -12.70
CA THR A 21 1.64 3.95 -13.96
C THR A 21 2.28 4.70 -15.13
N PRO A 22 2.72 3.99 -16.19
CA PRO A 22 3.27 4.65 -17.36
C PRO A 22 2.23 5.59 -17.97
N PRO A 23 2.63 6.75 -18.50
CA PRO A 23 1.71 7.62 -19.22
C PRO A 23 1.20 6.87 -20.46
N TYR A 24 -0.06 6.43 -20.44
CA TYR A 24 -0.60 5.65 -21.54
C TYR A 24 -0.96 6.54 -22.74
N ILE A 25 -0.42 6.19 -23.90
CA ILE A 25 -0.66 6.82 -25.20
C ILE A 25 -1.63 5.89 -25.97
N GLY A 26 -2.91 5.88 -25.59
CA GLY A 26 -3.90 4.98 -26.22
C GLY A 26 -5.35 5.41 -25.96
N PRO A 27 -6.29 5.19 -26.91
CA PRO A 27 -7.62 5.80 -26.86
C PRO A 27 -8.69 5.06 -26.02
N GLU A 28 -8.41 3.88 -25.43
CA GLU A 28 -9.49 2.97 -24.98
C GLU A 28 -9.51 2.59 -23.48
N MET A 29 -8.81 3.30 -22.59
CA MET A 29 -9.08 3.17 -21.15
C MET A 29 -9.81 4.40 -20.58
N PRO A 30 -10.90 4.20 -19.81
CA PRO A 30 -11.58 5.27 -19.12
C PRO A 30 -10.69 5.78 -17.97
N ALA A 31 -10.32 7.06 -18.06
CA ALA A 31 -9.55 7.84 -17.09
C ALA A 31 -8.07 7.43 -16.88
N LYS A 32 -7.22 8.46 -16.82
CA LYS A 32 -5.79 8.39 -16.56
C LYS A 32 -5.55 7.95 -15.12
N ILE A 33 -5.58 6.65 -14.82
CA ILE A 33 -5.31 6.21 -13.45
C ILE A 33 -3.86 6.58 -13.10
N HIS A 34 -3.72 7.63 -12.28
CA HIS A 34 -2.44 8.12 -11.79
C HIS A 34 -2.11 7.39 -10.49
N LEU A 35 -1.54 6.18 -10.63
CA LEU A 35 -1.09 5.39 -9.50
C LEU A 35 0.38 5.70 -9.22
N PHE A 36 0.73 5.82 -7.93
CA PHE A 36 2.09 6.03 -7.46
C PHE A 36 2.39 5.05 -6.33
N GLY A 37 3.48 4.28 -6.42
CA GLY A 37 3.85 3.29 -5.42
C GLY A 37 4.41 2.01 -6.04
N TYR A 38 3.82 0.88 -5.68
CA TYR A 38 4.21 -0.46 -6.07
C TYR A 38 3.04 -1.29 -6.60
N LEU A 39 3.28 -1.98 -7.71
CA LEU A 39 2.43 -3.02 -8.28
C LEU A 39 3.32 -4.17 -8.75
N ALA A 40 3.09 -5.36 -8.20
CA ALA A 40 3.74 -6.57 -8.70
C ALA A 40 3.22 -6.97 -10.09
N ASP A 41 3.99 -7.80 -10.78
CA ASP A 41 3.68 -8.21 -12.15
C ASP A 41 2.35 -8.96 -12.23
N ARG A 42 1.45 -8.53 -13.13
CA ARG A 42 0.11 -9.11 -13.37
C ARG A 42 -0.87 -9.07 -12.18
N GLU A 43 -0.67 -8.17 -11.22
CA GLU A 43 -1.47 -8.07 -9.99
C GLU A 43 -2.61 -7.03 -10.05
N LEU A 44 -2.98 -6.48 -11.21
CA LEU A 44 -4.12 -5.55 -11.33
C LEU A 44 -5.00 -5.89 -12.53
N LEU A 45 -4.40 -5.98 -13.71
CA LEU A 45 -5.01 -6.47 -14.94
C LEU A 45 -3.98 -7.34 -15.67
N PRO A 46 -4.42 -8.26 -16.56
CA PRO A 46 -3.51 -9.08 -17.36
C PRO A 46 -2.46 -8.27 -18.12
N ASP A 47 -2.80 -7.04 -18.53
CA ASP A 47 -1.95 -6.13 -19.29
C ASP A 47 -1.42 -4.95 -18.45
N ALA A 48 -1.72 -4.90 -17.14
CA ALA A 48 -1.19 -3.85 -16.27
C ALA A 48 0.32 -4.05 -16.11
N TRP A 49 1.08 -3.02 -16.49
CA TRP A 49 2.54 -3.06 -16.32
C TRP A 49 2.89 -2.87 -14.84
N PRO A 50 3.77 -3.71 -14.28
CA PRO A 50 4.28 -3.50 -12.94
C PRO A 50 5.00 -2.16 -12.85
N PHE A 51 4.98 -1.57 -11.67
CA PHE A 51 5.71 -0.35 -11.39
C PHE A 51 6.19 -0.34 -9.94
N GLY A 52 7.29 0.36 -9.72
CA GLY A 52 7.94 0.40 -8.43
C GLY A 52 8.62 -0.92 -8.10
N THR A 53 9.44 -0.93 -7.06
CA THR A 53 10.17 -2.13 -6.66
C THR A 53 10.38 -2.13 -5.16
N LEU A 54 10.09 -3.28 -4.53
CA LEU A 54 10.35 -3.52 -3.12
C LEU A 54 11.69 -4.23 -2.95
N THR A 55 12.51 -3.73 -2.03
CA THR A 55 13.77 -4.36 -1.60
C THR A 55 13.86 -4.37 -0.08
N ASN A 56 14.81 -5.13 0.49
CA ASN A 56 15.04 -5.20 1.94
C ASN A 56 13.78 -5.54 2.75
N PHE A 57 12.92 -6.40 2.20
CA PHE A 57 11.64 -6.78 2.78
C PHE A 57 11.84 -7.65 4.04
N GLN A 58 11.37 -7.17 5.18
CA GLN A 58 11.34 -7.88 6.46
C GLN A 58 9.90 -7.87 6.97
N ASN A 59 9.43 -9.02 7.44
CA ASN A 59 8.02 -9.21 7.73
C ASN A 59 7.83 -10.07 8.98
N GLU A 60 7.18 -9.47 9.98
CA GLU A 60 6.80 -10.09 11.24
C GLU A 60 5.28 -10.36 11.30
N THR A 61 4.56 -10.17 10.19
CA THR A 61 3.13 -10.47 10.04
C THR A 61 2.90 -11.83 9.37
N ASP A 62 1.63 -12.24 9.28
CA ASP A 62 1.19 -13.39 8.50
C ASP A 62 1.10 -13.13 6.98
N ILE A 63 1.47 -11.94 6.49
CA ILE A 63 1.48 -11.65 5.05
C ILE A 63 2.53 -12.56 4.38
N THR A 64 2.16 -13.30 3.34
CA THR A 64 3.12 -14.09 2.55
C THR A 64 3.29 -13.54 1.15
N GLN A 65 2.32 -12.76 0.67
CA GLN A 65 2.38 -12.08 -0.62
C GLN A 65 1.94 -10.64 -0.46
N PHE A 66 2.75 -9.72 -0.98
CA PHE A 66 2.49 -8.29 -1.02
C PHE A 66 2.41 -7.87 -2.49
N SER A 67 1.19 -7.69 -2.98
CA SER A 67 0.90 -7.53 -4.42
C SER A 67 0.82 -6.06 -4.85
N TYR A 68 0.37 -5.18 -3.95
CA TYR A 68 0.06 -3.81 -4.30
C TYR A 68 0.16 -2.89 -3.10
N PHE A 69 0.76 -1.72 -3.31
CA PHE A 69 0.68 -0.59 -2.41
C PHE A 69 0.79 0.67 -3.24
N SER A 70 -0.32 1.38 -3.42
CA SER A 70 -0.27 2.61 -4.22
C SER A 70 -1.28 3.65 -3.77
N TRP A 71 -0.95 4.89 -4.12
CA TRP A 71 -1.83 6.04 -4.07
C TRP A 71 -2.51 6.21 -5.42
N ASP A 72 -3.85 6.26 -5.42
CA ASP A 72 -4.65 6.70 -6.55
C ASP A 72 -4.86 8.22 -6.44
N GLY A 73 -4.23 8.97 -7.35
CA GLY A 73 -4.31 10.42 -7.37
C GLY A 73 -5.70 10.98 -7.70
N ASP A 74 -6.51 10.22 -8.43
CA ASP A 74 -7.87 10.63 -8.83
C ASP A 74 -8.88 10.31 -7.73
N ARG A 75 -8.70 9.18 -7.04
CA ARG A 75 -9.53 8.77 -5.90
C ARG A 75 -8.98 9.18 -4.55
N MET A 76 -7.87 9.90 -4.51
CA MET A 76 -7.21 10.36 -3.29
C MET A 76 -7.22 9.30 -2.18
N SER A 77 -6.84 8.07 -2.56
CA SER A 77 -6.92 6.90 -1.71
C SER A 77 -5.67 6.05 -1.79
N ILE A 78 -5.25 5.48 -0.66
CA ILE A 78 -4.21 4.46 -0.61
C ILE A 78 -4.86 3.10 -0.61
N SER A 79 -4.33 2.16 -1.39
CA SER A 79 -4.76 0.77 -1.40
C SER A 79 -3.58 -0.17 -1.18
N ILE A 80 -3.78 -1.18 -0.35
CA ILE A 80 -2.81 -2.25 -0.05
C ILE A 80 -3.47 -3.59 -0.37
N ARG A 81 -2.86 -4.39 -1.25
CA ARG A 81 -3.30 -5.77 -1.57
C ARG A 81 -2.29 -6.77 -1.06
N VAL A 82 -2.75 -7.70 -0.24
CA VAL A 82 -1.92 -8.73 0.38
C VAL A 82 -2.66 -10.06 0.46
N SER A 83 -1.90 -11.13 0.65
CA SER A 83 -2.43 -12.42 1.07
C SER A 83 -1.50 -13.13 2.04
N SER A 84 -2.07 -14.12 2.72
CA SER A 84 -1.36 -15.07 3.58
C SER A 84 -1.38 -16.45 2.90
N ASP A 85 -1.72 -17.51 3.63
CA ASP A 85 -1.73 -18.92 3.18
C ASP A 85 -2.70 -19.25 2.01
N ASN A 86 -3.20 -18.26 1.27
CA ASN A 86 -4.11 -18.34 0.10
C ASN A 86 -5.30 -19.28 0.33
N ASN A 87 -5.86 -19.24 1.53
CA ASN A 87 -7.00 -20.02 1.96
C ASN A 87 -7.89 -19.20 2.91
N GLN A 88 -9.04 -19.76 3.30
CA GLN A 88 -9.98 -19.07 4.16
C GLN A 88 -9.39 -18.62 5.50
N ALA A 89 -8.53 -19.43 6.13
CA ALA A 89 -7.88 -19.07 7.39
C ALA A 89 -6.86 -17.94 7.19
N GLY A 90 -6.05 -18.02 6.14
CA GLY A 90 -5.11 -16.96 5.74
C GLY A 90 -5.82 -15.64 5.47
N TYR A 91 -6.96 -15.66 4.78
CA TYR A 91 -7.80 -14.49 4.56
C TYR A 91 -8.29 -13.88 5.88
N GLN A 92 -8.76 -14.70 6.83
CA GLN A 92 -9.21 -14.19 8.14
C GLN A 92 -8.07 -13.52 8.93
N LYS A 93 -6.84 -14.02 8.84
CA LYS A 93 -5.67 -13.35 9.44
C LYS A 93 -5.48 -11.94 8.86
N MET A 94 -5.67 -11.76 7.55
CA MET A 94 -5.59 -10.42 6.92
C MET A 94 -6.73 -9.51 7.36
N VAL A 95 -7.95 -10.04 7.48
CA VAL A 95 -9.09 -9.30 8.04
C VAL A 95 -8.78 -8.81 9.46
N GLU A 96 -8.24 -9.68 10.32
CA GLU A 96 -7.87 -9.35 11.69
C GLU A 96 -6.72 -8.32 11.76
N LEU A 97 -5.73 -8.43 10.87
CA LEU A 97 -4.62 -7.49 10.78
C LEU A 97 -5.09 -6.09 10.39
N PHE A 98 -5.90 -5.98 9.33
CA PHE A 98 -6.35 -4.68 8.79
C PHE A 98 -7.50 -4.04 9.57
N ASN A 99 -8.12 -4.77 10.49
CA ASN A 99 -9.06 -4.22 11.47
C ASN A 99 -8.36 -3.38 12.58
N LYS A 100 -7.04 -3.43 12.66
CA LYS A 100 -6.20 -2.57 13.52
C LYS A 100 -5.84 -1.27 12.80
N ASP A 101 -5.46 -0.24 13.55
CA ASP A 101 -5.03 1.02 12.95
C ASP A 101 -3.63 0.86 12.32
N LEU A 102 -3.52 1.22 11.04
CA LEU A 102 -2.26 1.21 10.32
C LEU A 102 -1.56 2.56 10.45
N ILE A 103 -0.35 2.53 11.01
CA ILE A 103 0.58 3.65 11.00
C ILE A 103 1.74 3.29 10.07
N ILE A 104 1.99 4.13 9.08
CA ILE A 104 3.14 4.03 8.19
C ILE A 104 4.17 5.08 8.59
N THR A 105 5.40 4.66 8.84
CA THR A 105 6.54 5.55 9.06
C THR A 105 7.40 5.59 7.80
N VAL A 106 7.68 6.80 7.31
CA VAL A 106 8.61 7.06 6.21
C VAL A 106 9.57 8.16 6.63
N ASN A 107 10.88 7.90 6.61
CA ASN A 107 11.91 8.87 7.02
C ASN A 107 11.57 9.59 8.35
N ASP A 108 11.26 8.82 9.40
CA ASP A 108 10.88 9.29 10.74
C ASP A 108 9.55 10.07 10.85
N THR A 109 8.81 10.23 9.74
CA THR A 109 7.47 10.84 9.73
C THR A 109 6.41 9.75 9.77
N ASN A 110 5.43 9.88 10.67
CA ASN A 110 4.33 8.93 10.82
C ASN A 110 3.09 9.43 10.08
N TYR A 111 2.44 8.52 9.37
CA TYR A 111 1.18 8.72 8.68
C TYR A 111 0.18 7.72 9.25
N ASN A 112 -0.86 8.20 9.93
CA ASN A 112 -1.94 7.36 10.43
C ASN A 112 -3.01 7.20 9.35
N LEU A 113 -3.15 5.97 8.86
CA LEU A 113 -4.16 5.61 7.85
C LEU A 113 -5.45 5.10 8.52
N GLY A 114 -5.38 4.75 9.81
CA GLY A 114 -6.46 4.10 10.54
C GLY A 114 -6.68 2.65 10.12
N ARG A 115 -7.84 2.11 10.44
CA ARG A 115 -8.28 0.77 10.03
C ARG A 115 -8.89 0.74 8.63
N SER A 116 -8.87 -0.44 8.01
CA SER A 116 -9.55 -0.67 6.73
C SER A 116 -10.42 -1.92 6.76
N ALA A 117 -11.43 -1.94 5.90
CA ALA A 117 -12.22 -3.12 5.59
C ALA A 117 -11.87 -3.58 4.16
N ASP A 118 -12.10 -4.86 3.89
CA ASP A 118 -11.79 -5.46 2.61
C ASP A 118 -12.62 -4.82 1.47
N ASP A 119 -11.94 -4.31 0.44
CA ASP A 119 -12.55 -3.91 -0.81
C ASP A 119 -12.80 -5.13 -1.70
N ILE A 120 -13.97 -5.74 -1.52
CA ILE A 120 -14.40 -6.92 -2.28
C ILE A 120 -14.60 -6.64 -3.77
N TYR A 121 -14.70 -5.38 -4.18
CA TYR A 121 -14.91 -4.99 -5.58
C TYR A 121 -13.63 -4.49 -6.25
N PHE A 122 -12.48 -4.61 -5.57
CA PHE A 122 -11.20 -4.20 -6.13
C PHE A 122 -10.86 -5.03 -7.38
N GLN A 123 -10.49 -4.34 -8.46
CA GLN A 123 -10.26 -4.96 -9.74
C GLN A 123 -9.03 -5.90 -9.71
N GLY A 124 -9.17 -7.08 -10.32
CA GLY A 124 -8.08 -8.06 -10.41
C GLY A 124 -7.81 -8.85 -9.13
N LYS A 125 -8.53 -8.56 -8.05
CA LYS A 125 -8.46 -9.29 -6.79
C LYS A 125 -8.85 -10.76 -6.98
N GLN A 126 -8.02 -11.65 -6.45
CA GLN A 126 -8.22 -13.10 -6.47
C GLN A 126 -8.88 -13.59 -5.19
N GLN A 127 -9.30 -14.86 -5.21
CA GLN A 127 -9.86 -15.51 -4.04
C GLN A 127 -8.86 -15.54 -2.88
N TYR A 128 -9.34 -15.23 -1.67
CA TYR A 128 -8.57 -15.21 -0.41
C TYR A 128 -7.50 -14.12 -0.28
N GLU A 129 -7.47 -13.17 -1.20
CA GLU A 129 -6.72 -11.94 -1.01
C GLU A 129 -7.52 -10.91 -0.22
N PHE A 130 -6.80 -10.02 0.44
CA PHE A 130 -7.36 -8.88 1.15
C PHE A 130 -6.90 -7.59 0.46
N VAL A 131 -7.83 -6.65 0.26
CA VAL A 131 -7.50 -5.30 -0.20
C VAL A 131 -7.97 -4.28 0.83
N GLY A 132 -7.02 -3.65 1.52
CA GLY A 132 -7.30 -2.52 2.38
C GLY A 132 -7.31 -1.23 1.58
N SER A 133 -8.39 -0.47 1.65
CA SER A 133 -8.52 0.86 1.05
C SER A 133 -8.70 1.95 2.11
N TYR A 134 -7.98 3.06 1.94
CA TYR A 134 -7.91 4.18 2.86
C TYR A 134 -8.22 5.48 2.12
N ASN A 135 -9.33 6.15 2.45
CA ASN A 135 -9.84 7.29 1.71
C ASN A 135 -9.51 8.63 2.39
N GLY A 136 -9.04 9.61 1.61
CA GLY A 136 -8.71 10.97 2.08
C GLY A 136 -9.79 12.04 1.84
N TRP A 137 -10.99 11.69 1.37
CA TRP A 137 -12.00 12.68 0.92
C TRP A 137 -12.91 13.26 2.00
N TRP A 138 -13.24 12.50 3.05
CA TRP A 138 -14.40 12.79 3.89
C TRP A 138 -14.10 13.32 5.29
N THR A 139 -12.84 13.39 5.71
CA THR A 139 -12.49 13.92 7.03
C THR A 139 -11.43 15.01 6.91
N SER A 140 -11.66 16.12 7.61
CA SER A 140 -10.66 17.16 7.88
C SER A 140 -9.45 16.66 8.67
N ASP A 141 -9.51 15.41 9.13
CA ASP A 141 -8.57 14.81 10.08
C ASP A 141 -7.65 13.76 9.42
N ASN A 142 -7.81 13.47 8.11
CA ASN A 142 -6.98 12.50 7.37
C ASN A 142 -5.99 13.17 6.39
N ASP A 143 -5.34 14.25 6.85
CA ASP A 143 -4.23 14.86 6.12
C ASP A 143 -3.10 13.84 5.87
N ASP A 144 -2.92 12.85 6.75
CA ASP A 144 -1.88 11.84 6.64
C ASP A 144 -1.97 10.98 5.38
N ILE A 145 -3.19 10.56 4.99
CA ILE A 145 -3.41 9.77 3.77
C ILE A 145 -3.00 10.59 2.54
N ARG A 146 -3.41 11.86 2.49
CA ARG A 146 -3.10 12.78 1.38
C ARG A 146 -1.62 13.12 1.34
N ASN A 147 -1.03 13.42 2.50
CA ASN A 147 0.38 13.76 2.64
C ASN A 147 1.26 12.59 2.23
N LEU A 148 0.92 11.36 2.62
CA LEU A 148 1.61 10.16 2.16
C LEU A 148 1.43 9.96 0.64
N GLY A 149 0.22 10.17 0.12
CA GLY A 149 -0.04 10.13 -1.33
C GLY A 149 0.79 11.14 -2.13
N PHE A 150 0.90 12.38 -1.64
CA PHE A 150 1.76 13.40 -2.24
C PHE A 150 3.24 13.04 -2.12
N LEU A 151 3.68 12.50 -0.98
CA LEU A 151 5.04 12.01 -0.80
C LEU A 151 5.39 10.96 -1.86
N LEU A 152 4.49 9.99 -2.12
CA LEU A 152 4.69 8.99 -3.17
C LEU A 152 4.81 9.66 -4.55
N LYS A 153 3.89 10.57 -4.88
CA LYS A 153 3.89 11.28 -6.17
C LYS A 153 5.15 12.12 -6.39
N GLU A 154 5.67 12.78 -5.37
CA GLU A 154 6.85 13.66 -5.48
C GLU A 154 8.18 12.90 -5.52
N ASN A 155 8.18 11.62 -5.14
CA ASN A 155 9.38 10.79 -5.03
C ASN A 155 9.45 9.65 -6.07
N ILE A 156 8.80 9.81 -7.22
CA ILE A 156 8.91 8.85 -8.32
C ILE A 156 10.39 8.64 -8.70
N ASN A 157 10.79 7.38 -8.86
CA ASN A 157 12.16 6.89 -9.07
C ASN A 157 13.13 7.07 -7.90
N ASN A 158 12.70 7.67 -6.78
CA ASN A 158 13.46 7.67 -5.54
C ASN A 158 13.09 6.46 -4.69
N THR A 159 14.04 6.02 -3.86
CA THR A 159 13.82 4.97 -2.87
C THR A 159 13.57 5.58 -1.51
N LEU A 160 12.45 5.24 -0.88
CA LEU A 160 12.15 5.61 0.51
C LEU A 160 12.05 4.35 1.39
N HIS A 161 12.35 4.52 2.67
CA HIS A 161 12.29 3.44 3.66
C HIS A 161 10.93 3.47 4.37
N PHE A 162 10.20 2.36 4.31
CA PHE A 162 8.85 2.23 4.85
C PHE A 162 8.81 1.22 6.00
N CYS A 163 8.13 1.63 7.07
CA CYS A 163 7.82 0.80 8.23
C CYS A 163 6.31 0.83 8.48
N PHE A 164 5.65 -0.30 8.32
CA PHE A 164 4.21 -0.48 8.50
C PHE A 164 3.97 -1.12 9.86
N ASN A 165 3.00 -0.57 10.59
CA ASN A 165 2.63 -1.01 11.92
C ASN A 165 1.12 -1.02 12.11
N TRP A 166 0.57 -2.21 12.37
CA TRP A 166 -0.84 -2.39 12.71
C TRP A 166 -1.00 -2.47 14.23
N LYS A 167 -1.68 -1.51 14.87
CA LYS A 167 -1.80 -1.39 16.33
C LYS A 167 -3.23 -1.26 16.80
#